data_AF-A0A915YVH4-F1
#
_entry.id   AF-A0A915YVH4-F1
#
_cell.length_a   1.000
_cell.length_b   1.000
_cell.length_c   1.000
_cell.angle_alpha   90.00
_cell.angle_beta   90.00
_cell.angle_gamma   90.00
#
_symmetry.space_group_name_H-M   'P 1'
#
loop_
_entity.id
_entity.type
_entity.pdbx_description
1 polymer ?
#
loop_
_entity_poly.entity_id
_entity_poly.type
_entity_poly.pdbx_seq_one_letter_code
_entity_poly.pdbx_strand_id
1 'polypeptide(L)'
;MKNNDIDIYGLAETNLSYRQSKIWQQQFGFHGYFDYSQQWGKGQGVGIIVSDKYDIFVHKAVGHKGRVIYLDLNFSQKKNVRLIQVYINANKKERTQIEELYQYIENIIDDAKNKNMEIIIMGDFNINYRKYLMAFISNRWYFKLFKMLENRHLLDTIPIFNEDDENIYTYIPPNDSNEKSRIDYIWTSLPILGQSLNSTVIENDHFTTDHNTVTLSLDTQLFIGKTLPKINKSKKKITRTVFLYDEMDQDDDEFTWDNFRAGLD
;
A
#
# COMPACT_ATOMS: atom_id res chain seq x y z
N MET A 1 -4.45 9.14 -10.29
CA MET A 1 -4.04 7.87 -10.93
C MET A 1 -3.89 7.99 -12.45
N LYS A 2 -4.97 8.18 -13.22
CA LYS A 2 -4.89 8.19 -14.70
C LYS A 2 -3.99 9.26 -15.32
N ASN A 3 -4.05 10.50 -14.83
CA ASN A 3 -3.30 11.62 -15.44
C ASN A 3 -1.76 11.50 -15.27
N ASN A 4 -1.32 10.71 -14.30
CA ASN A 4 0.10 10.51 -13.98
C ASN A 4 0.52 9.05 -14.16
N ASP A 5 -0.28 8.25 -14.87
CA ASP A 5 -0.05 6.82 -15.12
C ASP A 5 0.32 6.00 -13.85
N ILE A 6 -0.31 6.34 -12.73
CA ILE A 6 -0.05 5.69 -11.44
C ILE A 6 -0.86 4.41 -11.36
N ASP A 7 -0.15 3.30 -11.17
CA ASP A 7 -0.72 1.96 -10.98
C ASP A 7 -1.04 1.62 -9.52
N ILE A 8 -0.25 2.10 -8.57
CA ILE A 8 -0.46 1.89 -7.14
C ILE A 8 -0.27 3.22 -6.40
N TYR A 9 -1.21 3.58 -5.53
CA TYR A 9 -1.22 4.87 -4.84
C TYR A 9 -1.45 4.71 -3.34
N GLY A 10 -0.47 5.14 -2.54
CA GLY A 10 -0.56 5.20 -1.09
C GLY A 10 -1.26 6.47 -0.62
N LEU A 11 -2.16 6.35 0.36
CA LEU A 11 -2.89 7.44 0.98
C LEU A 11 -2.63 7.47 2.48
N ALA A 12 -2.34 8.66 3.00
CA ALA A 12 -2.29 8.97 4.42
C ALA A 12 -3.43 9.94 4.77
N GLU A 13 -3.81 9.97 6.05
CA GLU A 13 -4.87 10.84 6.57
C GLU A 13 -6.21 10.78 5.80
N THR A 14 -6.63 9.58 5.42
CA THR A 14 -7.82 9.38 4.57
C THR A 14 -9.11 9.90 5.20
N ASN A 15 -9.19 9.95 6.53
CA ASN A 15 -10.37 10.38 7.29
C ASN A 15 -11.66 9.62 6.91
N LEU A 16 -11.53 8.43 6.33
CA LEU A 16 -12.66 7.61 5.91
C LEU A 16 -13.26 6.88 7.11
N SER A 17 -14.58 6.93 7.23
CA SER A 17 -15.33 6.00 8.06
C SER A 17 -15.30 4.58 7.46
N TYR A 18 -15.57 3.56 8.28
CA TYR A 18 -15.72 2.17 7.81
C TYR A 18 -16.71 2.05 6.64
N ARG A 19 -17.85 2.76 6.71
CA ARG A 19 -18.86 2.72 5.66
C ARG A 19 -18.35 3.33 4.36
N GLN A 20 -17.62 4.45 4.45
CA GLN A 20 -17.03 5.08 3.27
C GLN A 20 -15.93 4.20 2.67
N SER A 21 -15.06 3.60 3.50
CA SER A 21 -14.01 2.71 3.00
C SER A 21 -14.57 1.50 2.27
N LYS A 22 -15.72 0.96 2.71
CA LYS A 22 -16.44 -0.10 1.99
C LYS A 22 -16.95 0.31 0.61
N ILE A 23 -17.35 1.57 0.44
CA ILE A 23 -17.77 2.11 -0.87
C ILE A 23 -16.54 2.29 -1.77
N TRP A 24 -15.43 2.77 -1.22
CA TRP A 24 -14.18 3.00 -1.97
C TRP A 24 -13.38 1.73 -2.27
N GLN A 25 -13.72 0.60 -1.66
CA GLN A 25 -13.01 -0.68 -1.85
C GLN A 25 -13.07 -1.18 -3.30
N GLN A 26 -14.21 -1.03 -3.97
CA GLN A 26 -14.39 -1.48 -5.35
C GLN A 26 -14.96 -0.34 -6.18
N GLN A 27 -14.16 0.13 -7.13
CA GLN A 27 -14.54 1.13 -8.11
C GLN A 27 -14.04 0.67 -9.48
N PHE A 28 -14.62 1.19 -10.56
CA PHE A 28 -14.25 0.75 -11.90
C PHE A 28 -12.77 1.06 -12.21
N GLY A 29 -11.96 0.02 -12.43
CA GLY A 29 -10.56 0.12 -12.82
C GLY A 29 -9.56 0.11 -11.66
N PHE A 30 -10.01 0.07 -10.40
CA PHE A 30 -9.14 0.02 -9.24
C PHE A 30 -9.78 -0.64 -8.00
N HIS A 31 -8.92 -1.24 -7.18
CA HIS A 31 -9.25 -1.78 -5.87
C HIS A 31 -8.62 -0.94 -4.75
N GLY A 32 -9.39 -0.60 -3.73
CA GLY A 32 -8.93 0.16 -2.57
C GLY A 32 -8.81 -0.70 -1.32
N TYR A 33 -7.63 -0.72 -0.71
CA TYR A 33 -7.37 -1.33 0.59
C TYR A 33 -7.23 -0.24 1.63
N PHE A 34 -8.00 -0.29 2.72
CA PHE A 34 -8.02 0.78 3.71
C PHE A 34 -7.98 0.21 5.13
N ASP A 35 -7.26 0.91 6.00
CA ASP A 35 -7.29 0.67 7.43
C ASP A 35 -7.60 1.97 8.18
N TYR A 36 -8.37 1.85 9.26
CA TYR A 36 -8.91 2.98 10.00
C TYR A 36 -8.79 2.72 11.50
N SER A 37 -8.65 3.80 12.26
CA SER A 37 -8.68 3.73 13.72
C SER A 37 -10.12 3.86 14.21
N GLN A 38 -10.46 3.11 15.27
CA GLN A 38 -11.76 3.25 15.94
C GLN A 38 -11.81 4.45 16.90
N GLN A 39 -10.69 5.12 17.15
CA GLN A 39 -10.68 6.36 17.93
C GLN A 39 -11.28 7.48 17.08
N TRP A 40 -12.54 7.81 17.35
CA TRP A 40 -13.29 8.91 16.74
C TRP A 40 -12.44 10.19 16.66
N GLY A 41 -12.17 10.67 15.45
CA GLY A 41 -11.43 11.91 15.21
C GLY A 41 -10.97 12.05 13.76
N LYS A 42 -10.85 13.30 13.29
CA LYS A 42 -10.12 13.65 12.07
C LYS A 42 -8.61 13.46 12.31
N GLY A 43 -7.81 13.31 11.25
CA GLY A 43 -6.36 13.13 11.32
C GLY A 43 -5.88 11.67 11.36
N GLN A 44 -6.63 10.73 10.78
CA GLN A 44 -6.32 9.29 10.86
C GLN A 44 -6.70 8.52 9.58
N GLY A 45 -6.17 7.31 9.44
CA GLY A 45 -6.52 6.35 8.38
C GLY A 45 -5.50 6.31 7.25
N VAL A 46 -5.26 5.12 6.73
CA VAL A 46 -4.34 4.86 5.61
C VAL A 46 -5.01 4.02 4.55
N GLY A 47 -4.55 4.14 3.31
CA GLY A 47 -5.03 3.32 2.22
C GLY A 47 -4.00 3.06 1.15
N ILE A 48 -4.23 2.00 0.37
CA ILE A 48 -3.51 1.71 -0.86
C ILE A 48 -4.56 1.45 -1.93
N ILE A 49 -4.53 2.23 -3.00
CA ILE A 49 -5.35 2.01 -4.19
C ILE A 49 -4.47 1.32 -5.24
N VAL A 50 -4.95 0.24 -5.82
CA VAL A 50 -4.24 -0.60 -6.80
C VAL A 50 -5.09 -0.66 -8.06
N SER A 51 -4.50 -0.41 -9.23
CA SER A 51 -5.20 -0.60 -10.51
C SER A 51 -5.55 -2.08 -10.72
N ASP A 52 -6.67 -2.37 -11.39
CA ASP A 52 -7.13 -3.76 -11.61
C ASP A 52 -6.06 -4.65 -12.27
N LYS A 53 -5.17 -4.04 -13.06
CA LYS A 53 -4.01 -4.69 -13.69
C LYS A 53 -3.07 -5.34 -12.66
N TYR A 54 -2.90 -4.71 -11.50
CA TYR A 54 -1.99 -5.16 -10.44
C TYR A 54 -2.70 -5.80 -9.26
N ASP A 55 -3.99 -5.53 -9.06
CA ASP A 55 -4.78 -6.11 -7.96
C ASP A 55 -4.77 -7.64 -7.99
N ILE A 56 -4.70 -8.23 -9.19
CA ILE A 56 -4.59 -9.69 -9.38
C ILE A 56 -3.37 -10.33 -8.68
N PHE A 57 -2.33 -9.54 -8.36
CA PHE A 57 -1.13 -10.02 -7.67
C PHE A 57 -1.23 -9.86 -6.15
N VAL A 58 -2.20 -9.08 -5.65
CA VAL A 58 -2.42 -8.88 -4.22
C VAL A 58 -3.06 -10.14 -3.64
N HIS A 59 -2.40 -10.75 -2.66
CA HIS A 59 -2.92 -11.97 -2.00
C HIS A 59 -3.12 -11.81 -0.49
N LYS A 60 -2.61 -10.71 0.07
CA LYS A 60 -2.76 -10.39 1.48
C LYS A 60 -2.83 -8.89 1.65
N ALA A 61 -3.74 -8.43 2.50
CA ALA A 61 -3.82 -7.05 2.96
C ALA A 61 -4.00 -7.05 4.47
N VAL A 62 -3.18 -6.27 5.19
CA VAL A 62 -3.24 -6.19 6.65
C VAL A 62 -3.09 -4.74 7.10
N GLY A 63 -4.08 -4.27 7.84
CA GLY A 63 -4.10 -2.97 8.50
C GLY A 63 -3.61 -3.02 9.95
N HIS A 64 -3.12 -1.90 10.45
CA HIS A 64 -2.79 -1.69 11.84
C HIS A 64 -3.12 -0.26 12.31
N LYS A 65 -4.13 -0.17 13.20
CA LYS A 65 -4.52 1.02 13.96
C LYS A 65 -4.79 2.28 13.09
N GLY A 66 -5.13 2.12 11.81
CA GLY A 66 -5.30 3.23 10.87
C GLY A 66 -4.03 4.03 10.59
N ARG A 67 -2.85 3.44 10.83
CA ARG A 67 -1.52 4.07 10.69
C ARG A 67 -0.57 3.29 9.78
N VAL A 68 -0.80 1.99 9.61
CA VAL A 68 -0.06 1.14 8.67
C VAL A 68 -1.04 0.27 7.91
N ILE A 69 -0.83 0.12 6.62
CA ILE A 69 -1.42 -0.96 5.83
C ILE A 69 -0.35 -1.53 4.93
N TYR A 70 -0.25 -2.86 4.86
CA TYR A 70 0.63 -3.50 3.90
C TYR A 70 -0.13 -4.49 3.01
N LEU A 71 0.31 -4.57 1.77
CA LEU A 71 -0.08 -5.57 0.79
C LEU A 71 1.09 -6.49 0.53
N ASP A 72 0.84 -7.80 0.50
CA ASP A 72 1.79 -8.74 -0.08
C ASP A 72 1.35 -9.01 -1.53
N LEU A 73 2.25 -8.72 -2.49
CA LEU A 73 2.06 -8.91 -3.91
C LEU A 73 2.95 -10.05 -4.40
N ASN A 74 2.36 -11.04 -5.07
CA ASN A 74 3.10 -12.14 -5.68
C ASN A 74 3.14 -11.93 -7.19
N PHE A 75 4.25 -11.41 -7.69
CA PHE A 75 4.47 -11.25 -9.10
C PHE A 75 4.91 -12.56 -9.77
N SER A 76 4.92 -12.55 -11.09
CA SER A 76 5.48 -13.66 -11.87
C SER A 76 6.98 -13.80 -11.57
N GLN A 77 7.59 -14.94 -11.92
CA GLN A 77 9.00 -15.23 -11.61
C GLN A 77 9.35 -15.34 -10.11
N LYS A 78 8.35 -15.58 -9.24
CA LYS A 78 8.52 -15.75 -7.77
C LYS A 78 9.07 -14.49 -7.08
N LYS A 79 8.83 -13.31 -7.64
CA LYS A 79 9.11 -12.03 -6.98
C LYS A 79 7.96 -11.67 -6.06
N ASN A 80 8.18 -11.79 -4.76
CA ASN A 80 7.20 -11.41 -3.76
C ASN A 80 7.58 -10.04 -3.19
N VAL A 81 6.66 -9.08 -3.23
CA VAL A 81 6.89 -7.71 -2.76
C VAL A 81 5.94 -7.42 -1.61
N ARG A 82 6.46 -6.91 -0.49
CA ARG A 82 5.64 -6.28 0.55
C ARG A 82 5.64 -4.78 0.33
N LEU A 83 4.47 -4.25 -0.03
CA LEU A 83 4.21 -2.82 -0.15
C LEU A 83 3.58 -2.31 1.15
N ILE A 84 4.21 -1.37 1.82
CA ILE A 84 3.80 -0.84 3.11
C ILE A 84 3.48 0.64 2.97
N GLN A 85 2.26 1.05 3.28
CA GLN A 85 1.87 2.45 3.45
C GLN A 85 1.84 2.78 4.94
N VAL A 86 2.49 3.88 5.33
CA VAL A 86 2.52 4.37 6.71
C VAL A 86 2.04 5.82 6.82
N TYR A 87 1.49 6.15 7.98
CA TYR A 87 1.21 7.51 8.43
C TYR A 87 1.62 7.63 9.89
N ILE A 88 2.83 8.12 10.13
CA ILE A 88 3.41 8.23 11.48
C ILE A 88 2.83 9.46 12.18
N ASN A 89 2.57 9.37 13.49
CA ASN A 89 2.06 10.50 14.25
C ASN A 89 3.01 11.71 14.23
N ALA A 90 2.49 12.89 13.87
CA ALA A 90 3.24 14.15 13.87
C ALA A 90 3.59 14.65 15.29
N ASN A 91 2.72 14.38 16.26
CA ASN A 91 2.87 14.91 17.62
C ASN A 91 3.87 14.06 18.43
N LYS A 92 5.08 14.58 18.60
CA LYS A 92 6.16 13.93 19.37
C LYS A 92 5.84 13.68 20.85
N LYS A 93 4.74 14.23 21.39
CA LYS A 93 4.25 13.89 22.73
C LYS A 93 3.63 12.49 22.78
N GLU A 94 3.21 11.95 21.64
CA GLU A 94 2.65 10.59 21.48
C GLU A 94 3.76 9.53 21.36
N ARG A 95 4.80 9.66 22.20
CA ARG A 95 6.02 8.86 22.11
C ARG A 95 5.75 7.36 22.15
N THR A 96 4.92 6.91 23.09
CA THR A 96 4.61 5.48 23.26
C THR A 96 3.94 4.92 22.01
N GLN A 97 2.97 5.64 21.43
CA GLN A 97 2.29 5.23 20.20
C GLN A 97 3.26 5.16 19.02
N ILE A 98 4.18 6.13 18.89
CA ILE A 98 5.18 6.15 17.83
C ILE A 98 6.19 5.00 18.00
N GLU A 99 6.68 4.75 19.21
CA GLU A 99 7.61 3.65 19.49
C GLU A 99 6.97 2.27 19.26
N GLU A 100 5.69 2.09 19.65
CA GLU A 100 4.91 0.89 19.31
C GLU A 100 4.73 0.72 17.80
N LEU A 101 4.43 1.80 17.09
CA LEU A 101 4.26 1.79 15.63
C LEU A 101 5.57 1.42 14.93
N TYR A 102 6.71 1.97 15.39
CA TYR A 102 8.03 1.60 14.89
C TYR A 102 8.33 0.13 15.13
N GLN A 103 8.00 -0.40 16.31
CA GLN A 103 8.19 -1.83 16.58
C GLN A 103 7.32 -2.70 15.66
N TYR A 104 6.09 -2.28 15.39
CA TYR A 104 5.21 -2.97 14.45
C TYR A 104 5.79 -2.96 13.02
N ILE A 105 6.24 -1.80 12.55
CA ILE A 105 6.90 -1.64 11.23
C ILE A 105 8.15 -2.52 11.15
N GLU A 106 8.97 -2.52 12.19
CA GLU A 106 10.16 -3.37 12.28
C GLU A 106 9.80 -4.85 12.12
N ASN A 107 8.81 -5.32 12.88
CA ASN A 107 8.39 -6.72 12.87
C ASN A 107 7.85 -7.15 11.49
N ILE A 108 7.07 -6.31 10.80
CA ILE A 108 6.55 -6.65 9.47
C ILE A 108 7.63 -6.58 8.39
N ILE A 109 8.65 -5.74 8.55
CA ILE A 109 9.81 -5.73 7.64
C ILE A 109 10.64 -7.00 7.87
N ASP A 110 10.91 -7.37 9.12
CA ASP A 110 11.67 -8.60 9.43
C ASP A 110 10.94 -9.86 8.96
N ASP A 111 9.62 -9.94 9.15
CA ASP A 111 8.81 -11.02 8.61
C ASP A 111 8.92 -11.12 7.08
N ALA A 112 8.88 -9.99 6.37
CA ALA A 112 9.05 -9.97 4.92
C ALA A 112 10.45 -10.42 4.50
N LYS A 113 11.50 -9.94 5.17
CA LYS A 113 12.89 -10.36 4.89
C LYS A 113 13.09 -11.85 5.14
N ASN A 114 12.54 -12.39 6.23
CA ASN A 114 12.57 -13.83 6.54
C ASN A 114 11.85 -14.68 5.49
N LYS A 115 10.88 -14.09 4.79
CA LYS A 115 10.17 -14.71 3.66
C LYS A 115 10.81 -14.44 2.30
N ASN A 116 12.01 -13.85 2.28
CA ASN A 116 12.73 -13.43 1.08
C ASN A 116 11.89 -12.52 0.17
N MET A 117 11.06 -11.65 0.77
CA MET A 117 10.30 -10.65 0.03
C MET A 117 11.13 -9.40 -0.19
N GLU A 118 10.94 -8.79 -1.35
CA GLU A 118 11.37 -7.43 -1.64
C GLU A 118 10.43 -6.44 -0.93
N ILE A 119 10.92 -5.25 -0.58
CA ILE A 119 10.19 -4.33 0.30
C ILE A 119 10.14 -2.94 -0.33
N ILE A 120 8.93 -2.37 -0.32
CA ILE A 120 8.67 -0.96 -0.59
C ILE A 120 7.89 -0.43 0.62
N ILE A 121 8.43 0.58 1.30
CA ILE A 121 7.73 1.30 2.37
C ILE A 121 7.59 2.76 1.98
N MET A 122 6.38 3.27 2.03
CA MET A 122 6.02 4.60 1.58
C MET A 122 5.02 5.28 2.51
N GLY A 123 4.87 6.60 2.35
CA GLY A 123 3.88 7.41 3.04
C GLY A 123 4.48 8.55 3.84
N ASP A 124 3.67 9.13 4.73
CA ASP A 124 4.06 10.28 5.56
C ASP A 124 4.73 9.78 6.85
N PHE A 125 6.03 10.03 6.96
CA PHE A 125 6.83 9.64 8.11
C PHE A 125 6.81 10.72 9.20
N ASN A 126 6.29 11.91 8.92
CA ASN A 126 6.23 13.07 9.81
C ASN A 126 7.59 13.51 10.39
N ILE A 127 8.70 13.07 9.78
CA ILE A 127 10.06 13.32 10.24
C ILE A 127 10.95 13.59 9.02
N ASN A 128 11.80 14.60 9.16
CA ASN A 128 12.74 14.99 8.12
C ASN A 128 14.04 14.17 8.18
N TYR A 129 14.34 13.44 7.11
CA TYR A 129 15.53 12.59 6.98
C TYR A 129 16.84 13.37 6.95
N ARG A 130 16.86 14.57 6.34
CA ARG A 130 18.04 15.44 6.37
C ARG A 130 18.38 15.88 7.79
N LYS A 131 17.36 16.17 8.62
CA LYS A 131 17.57 16.44 10.06
C LYS A 131 18.15 15.22 10.79
N TYR A 132 17.85 14.00 10.35
CA TYR A 132 18.50 12.79 10.85
C TYR A 132 19.96 12.69 10.41
N LEU A 133 20.27 12.90 9.12
CA LEU A 133 21.64 12.88 8.61
C LEU A 133 22.53 13.94 9.28
N MET A 134 22.03 15.16 9.47
CA MET A 134 22.75 16.24 10.15
C MET A 134 22.88 16.00 11.66
N ALA A 135 22.03 15.15 12.23
CA ALA A 135 22.08 14.76 13.63
C ALA A 135 23.14 13.68 13.88
N PHE A 136 24.37 13.89 13.41
CA PHE A 136 25.54 13.01 13.59
C PHE A 136 25.81 12.62 15.06
N ILE A 137 25.24 13.33 16.04
CA ILE A 137 25.53 13.20 17.47
C ILE A 137 24.26 12.93 18.32
N SER A 138 23.04 13.09 17.77
CA SER A 138 21.82 13.01 18.59
C SER A 138 21.05 11.72 18.34
N ASN A 139 21.15 10.76 19.27
CA ASN A 139 20.35 9.52 19.31
C ASN A 139 18.89 9.82 19.71
N ARG A 140 18.24 10.74 18.98
CA ARG A 140 16.85 11.13 19.25
C ARG A 140 15.95 9.96 18.90
N TRP A 141 15.15 9.53 19.87
CA TRP A 141 14.30 8.34 19.77
C TRP A 141 13.40 8.33 18.52
N TYR A 142 12.92 9.50 18.07
CA TYR A 142 12.04 9.59 16.91
C TYR A 142 12.75 9.29 15.58
N PHE A 143 14.09 9.39 15.51
CA PHE A 143 14.85 8.97 14.32
C PHE A 143 15.09 7.46 14.24
N LYS A 144 14.60 6.67 15.22
CA LYS A 144 14.78 5.21 15.24
C LYS A 144 14.25 4.54 13.96
N LEU A 145 13.21 5.08 13.32
CA LEU A 145 12.68 4.55 12.06
C LEU A 145 13.74 4.56 10.94
N PHE A 146 14.38 5.70 10.66
CA PHE A 146 15.40 5.78 9.61
C PHE A 146 16.58 4.86 9.88
N LYS A 147 17.09 4.87 11.11
CA LYS A 147 18.17 3.95 11.52
C LYS A 147 17.77 2.48 11.31
N MET A 148 16.53 2.12 11.65
CA MET A 148 16.00 0.76 11.46
C MET A 148 15.89 0.40 9.96
N LEU A 149 15.49 1.33 9.09
CA LEU A 149 15.40 1.14 7.63
C LEU A 149 16.80 0.96 7.02
N GLU A 150 17.75 1.84 7.34
CA GLU A 150 19.13 1.78 6.87
C GLU A 150 19.82 0.47 7.28
N ASN A 151 19.68 0.06 8.55
CA ASN A 151 20.20 -1.21 9.07
C ASN A 151 19.64 -2.44 8.34
N ARG A 152 18.54 -2.28 7.62
CA ARG A 152 17.89 -3.33 6.83
C ARG A 152 18.14 -3.19 5.33
N HIS A 153 19.02 -2.27 4.93
CA HIS A 153 19.38 -1.95 3.55
C HIS A 153 18.17 -1.50 2.72
N LEU A 154 17.28 -0.74 3.35
CA LEU A 154 16.26 0.03 2.65
C LEU A 154 16.79 1.44 2.43
N LEU A 155 16.61 1.98 1.24
CA LEU A 155 17.12 3.29 0.84
C LEU A 155 15.99 4.19 0.37
N ASP A 156 16.06 5.47 0.76
CA ASP A 156 15.25 6.54 0.20
C ASP A 156 15.50 6.65 -1.31
N THR A 157 14.44 6.68 -2.10
CA THR A 157 14.55 6.69 -3.57
C THR A 157 14.83 8.07 -4.14
N ILE A 158 14.39 9.15 -3.51
CA ILE A 158 14.54 10.50 -4.04
C ILE A 158 16.02 10.89 -4.29
N PRO A 159 16.94 10.77 -3.32
CA PRO A 159 18.34 11.17 -3.52
C PRO A 159 19.09 10.26 -4.51
N ILE A 160 18.53 9.12 -4.90
CA ILE A 160 19.13 8.23 -5.91
C ILE A 160 18.95 8.79 -7.33
N PHE A 161 17.85 9.50 -7.57
CA PHE A 161 17.47 9.99 -8.91
C PHE A 161 17.53 11.52 -9.04
N ASN A 162 17.79 12.25 -7.96
CA ASN A 162 17.77 13.71 -7.94
C ASN A 162 19.00 14.25 -7.21
N GLU A 163 19.88 14.95 -7.92
CA GLU A 163 21.09 15.54 -7.34
C GLU A 163 20.78 16.72 -6.40
N ASP A 164 19.69 17.45 -6.65
CA ASP A 164 19.25 18.60 -5.86
C ASP A 164 18.11 18.24 -4.88
N ASP A 165 18.20 17.07 -4.24
CA ASP A 165 17.15 16.60 -3.32
C ASP A 165 16.93 17.50 -2.10
N GLU A 166 17.90 18.36 -1.80
CA GLU A 166 17.84 19.32 -0.69
C GLU A 166 16.73 20.36 -0.85
N ASN A 167 16.37 20.68 -2.10
CA ASN A 167 15.33 21.63 -2.46
C ASN A 167 13.98 20.95 -2.77
N ILE A 168 13.89 19.63 -2.61
CA ILE A 168 12.64 18.88 -2.80
C ILE A 168 11.84 18.90 -1.49
N TYR A 169 10.61 19.39 -1.56
CA TYR A 169 9.68 19.43 -0.44
C TYR A 169 8.41 18.64 -0.75
N THR A 170 7.91 17.91 0.24
CA THR A 170 6.67 17.14 0.14
C THR A 170 5.56 17.71 1.00
N TYR A 171 5.88 18.55 1.98
CA TYR A 171 4.91 19.26 2.81
C TYR A 171 5.12 20.77 2.67
N ILE A 172 4.04 21.45 2.31
CA ILE A 172 3.94 22.89 2.12
C ILE A 172 2.97 23.41 3.19
N PRO A 173 3.48 23.96 4.31
CA PRO A 173 2.60 24.41 5.38
C PRO A 173 1.67 25.52 4.90
N PRO A 174 0.42 25.58 5.39
CA PRO A 174 -0.56 26.58 4.97
C PRO A 174 -0.22 28.01 5.41
N ASN A 175 0.77 28.17 6.30
CA ASN A 175 1.26 29.47 6.75
C ASN A 175 2.73 29.62 6.35
N ASP A 176 3.04 30.64 5.56
CA ASP A 176 4.38 30.95 5.03
C ASP A 176 5.45 31.18 6.11
N SER A 177 5.05 31.39 7.38
CA SER A 177 6.00 31.47 8.49
C SER A 177 6.65 30.13 8.85
N ASN A 178 6.07 29.01 8.41
CA ASN A 178 6.59 27.67 8.68
C ASN A 178 7.47 27.19 7.51
N GLU A 179 8.55 26.50 7.84
CA GLU A 179 9.45 25.95 6.82
C GLU A 179 8.79 24.77 6.06
N LYS A 180 8.91 24.79 4.74
CA LYS A 180 8.63 23.63 3.88
C LYS A 180 9.53 22.46 4.29
N SER A 181 9.05 21.24 4.11
CA SER A 181 9.84 20.07 4.51
C SER A 181 9.56 18.84 3.64
N ARG A 182 10.53 17.94 3.58
CA ARG A 182 10.36 16.59 3.06
C ARG A 182 10.06 15.67 4.24
N ILE A 183 8.85 15.14 4.28
CA ILE A 183 8.37 14.21 5.32
C ILE A 183 7.64 12.99 4.77
N ASP A 184 7.37 13.00 3.46
CA ASP A 184 6.83 11.87 2.71
C ASP A 184 7.98 11.18 1.97
N TYR A 185 7.97 9.86 1.98
CA TYR A 185 9.06 9.09 1.40
C TYR A 185 8.58 7.85 0.68
N ILE A 186 9.42 7.34 -0.22
CA ILE A 186 9.40 5.96 -0.70
C ILE A 186 10.80 5.39 -0.47
N TRP A 187 10.89 4.39 0.41
CA TRP A 187 12.10 3.64 0.71
C TRP A 187 11.97 2.21 0.18
N THR A 188 13.04 1.68 -0.39
CA THR A 188 12.98 0.36 -1.06
C THR A 188 14.20 -0.50 -0.77
N SER A 189 14.02 -1.81 -0.85
CA SER A 189 15.12 -2.77 -0.85
C SER A 189 15.95 -2.68 -2.14
N LEU A 190 17.24 -2.99 -2.07
CA LEU A 190 18.17 -2.92 -3.21
C LEU A 190 17.66 -3.61 -4.50
N PRO A 191 17.01 -4.79 -4.47
CA PRO A 191 16.48 -5.41 -5.70
C PRO A 191 15.39 -4.58 -6.38
N ILE A 192 14.54 -3.88 -5.61
CA ILE A 192 13.55 -2.94 -6.16
C ILE A 192 14.27 -1.76 -6.78
N LEU A 193 15.26 -1.20 -6.07
CA LEU A 193 16.01 -0.04 -6.54
C LEU A 193 16.73 -0.29 -7.86
N GLY A 194 17.29 -1.49 -8.05
CA GLY A 194 17.90 -1.92 -9.31
C GLY A 194 16.90 -2.06 -10.48
N GLN A 195 15.60 -2.05 -10.21
CA GLN A 195 14.51 -2.09 -11.19
C GLN A 195 13.80 -0.73 -11.32
N SER A 196 14.24 0.28 -10.57
CA SER A 196 13.66 1.62 -10.58
C SER A 196 14.16 2.43 -11.77
N LEU A 197 13.25 3.16 -12.41
CA LEU A 197 13.52 4.00 -13.56
C LEU A 197 13.68 5.48 -13.17
N ASN A 198 12.88 5.94 -12.21
CA ASN A 198 12.89 7.32 -11.74
C ASN A 198 12.17 7.45 -10.39
N SER A 199 12.50 8.49 -9.60
CA SER A 199 11.76 8.89 -8.40
C SER A 199 11.63 10.41 -8.38
N THR A 200 10.43 10.95 -8.20
CA THR A 200 10.17 12.39 -8.26
C THR A 200 9.08 12.83 -7.29
N VAL A 201 8.91 14.14 -7.11
CA VAL A 201 7.79 14.73 -6.37
C VAL A 201 6.92 15.51 -7.34
N ILE A 202 5.61 15.26 -7.31
CA ILE A 202 4.62 15.93 -8.14
C ILE A 202 3.60 16.69 -7.27
N GLU A 203 3.18 17.86 -7.74
CA GLU A 203 2.13 18.65 -7.10
C GLU A 203 0.75 17.99 -7.31
N ASN A 204 -0.16 18.21 -6.36
CA ASN A 204 -1.51 17.66 -6.39
C ASN A 204 -2.51 18.70 -6.89
N ASP A 205 -2.73 18.74 -8.21
CA ASP A 205 -3.62 19.74 -8.83
C ASP A 205 -5.12 19.38 -8.75
N HIS A 206 -5.44 18.14 -8.36
CA HIS A 206 -6.80 17.59 -8.47
C HIS A 206 -7.57 17.55 -7.15
N PHE A 207 -6.91 17.80 -6.02
CA PHE A 207 -7.56 17.90 -4.72
C PHE A 207 -6.72 18.77 -3.79
N THR A 208 -7.38 19.43 -2.85
CA THR A 208 -6.72 20.32 -1.89
C THR A 208 -5.96 19.50 -0.85
N THR A 209 -4.64 19.67 -0.82
CA THR A 209 -3.74 19.13 0.20
C THR A 209 -2.54 20.05 0.34
N ASP A 210 -1.96 20.07 1.53
CA ASP A 210 -0.67 20.66 1.87
C ASP A 210 0.51 19.73 1.55
N HIS A 211 0.26 18.53 0.98
CA HIS A 211 1.29 17.58 0.59
C HIS A 211 1.41 17.40 -0.93
N ASN A 212 2.65 17.31 -1.40
CA ASN A 212 2.99 16.84 -2.74
C ASN A 212 3.21 15.32 -2.72
N THR A 213 2.97 14.66 -3.85
CA THR A 213 3.10 13.21 -3.98
C THR A 213 4.50 12.81 -4.37
N VAL A 214 5.10 11.92 -3.58
CA VAL A 214 6.32 11.19 -3.97
C VAL A 214 5.95 10.05 -4.91
N THR A 215 6.66 9.90 -6.02
CA THR A 215 6.44 8.86 -7.02
C THR A 215 7.69 8.03 -7.23
N LEU A 216 7.51 6.74 -7.51
CA LEU A 216 8.56 5.82 -7.92
C LEU A 216 8.09 5.06 -9.16
N SER A 217 8.86 5.14 -10.24
CA SER A 217 8.61 4.39 -11.47
C SER A 217 9.48 3.13 -11.50
N LEU A 218 8.88 1.98 -11.84
CA LEU A 218 9.54 0.68 -11.89
C LEU A 218 9.40 0.05 -13.27
N ASP A 219 10.41 -0.67 -13.75
CA ASP A 219 10.29 -1.50 -14.95
C ASP A 219 9.49 -2.78 -14.65
N THR A 220 8.21 -2.72 -14.96
CA THR A 220 7.25 -3.80 -14.69
C THR A 220 7.53 -5.07 -15.50
N GLN A 221 8.29 -5.01 -16.60
CA GLN A 221 8.70 -6.21 -17.34
C GLN A 221 9.62 -7.11 -16.51
N LEU A 222 10.40 -6.51 -15.60
CA LEU A 222 11.29 -7.25 -14.70
C LEU A 222 10.51 -7.97 -13.59
N PHE A 223 9.30 -7.51 -13.24
CA PHE A 223 8.42 -8.15 -12.25
C PHE A 223 7.51 -9.21 -12.88
N ILE A 224 6.96 -8.93 -14.07
CA ILE A 224 5.90 -9.76 -14.67
C ILE A 224 6.44 -10.69 -15.78
N GLY A 225 7.61 -10.38 -16.34
CA GLY A 225 8.17 -11.05 -17.52
C GLY A 225 7.65 -10.44 -18.84
N LYS A 226 8.38 -10.68 -19.94
CA LYS A 226 8.06 -10.17 -21.30
C LYS A 226 6.70 -10.60 -21.85
N THR A 227 6.15 -11.66 -21.28
CA THR A 227 4.80 -12.14 -21.54
C THR A 227 4.10 -12.18 -20.20
N LEU A 228 3.07 -11.34 -20.01
CA LEU A 228 1.98 -11.72 -19.11
C LEU A 228 1.64 -13.17 -19.51
N PRO A 229 1.82 -14.17 -18.62
CA PRO A 229 1.31 -15.49 -18.94
C PRO A 229 -0.15 -15.25 -19.29
N LYS A 230 -0.56 -15.59 -20.53
CA LYS A 230 -1.97 -15.61 -20.93
C LYS A 230 -2.67 -16.22 -19.77
N ILE A 231 -3.46 -15.40 -19.05
CA ILE A 231 -4.01 -15.73 -17.75
C ILE A 231 -4.52 -17.15 -17.90
N ASN A 232 -3.87 -18.11 -17.23
CA ASN A 232 -4.47 -19.40 -17.05
C ASN A 232 -5.63 -19.10 -16.11
N LYS A 233 -6.72 -18.66 -16.73
CA LYS A 233 -8.06 -18.82 -16.24
C LYS A 233 -8.30 -20.32 -16.27
N SER A 234 -7.56 -21.08 -15.46
CA SER A 234 -8.23 -22.10 -14.66
C SER A 234 -9.13 -21.32 -13.72
N LYS A 235 -10.21 -20.75 -14.30
CA LYS A 235 -11.47 -20.64 -13.58
C LYS A 235 -11.58 -22.04 -12.97
N LYS A 236 -11.43 -22.17 -11.64
CA LYS A 236 -12.19 -23.22 -10.97
C LYS A 236 -13.57 -23.06 -11.59
N LYS A 237 -14.01 -24.09 -12.33
CA LYS A 237 -15.26 -24.04 -13.07
C LYS A 237 -16.30 -23.84 -11.98
N ILE A 238 -16.66 -22.58 -11.69
CA ILE A 238 -17.72 -22.25 -10.76
C ILE A 238 -18.96 -22.61 -11.55
N THR A 239 -19.32 -23.89 -11.45
CA THR A 239 -20.59 -24.40 -11.94
C THR A 239 -21.62 -24.01 -10.90
N ARG A 240 -22.56 -23.16 -11.29
CA ARG A 240 -23.77 -22.94 -10.52
C ARG A 240 -24.83 -23.86 -11.13
N THR A 241 -25.37 -24.75 -10.31
CA THR A 241 -26.60 -25.47 -10.66
C THR A 241 -27.76 -24.48 -10.55
N VAL A 242 -28.52 -24.31 -11.63
CA VAL A 242 -29.73 -23.50 -11.68
C VAL A 242 -30.89 -24.47 -11.80
N PHE A 243 -31.79 -24.46 -10.82
CA PHE A 243 -32.99 -25.28 -10.83
C PHE A 243 -34.11 -24.49 -11.53
N LEU A 244 -34.68 -25.07 -12.58
CA LEU A 244 -35.87 -24.56 -13.26
C LEU A 244 -37.08 -25.19 -12.57
N TYR A 245 -37.57 -24.52 -11.53
CA TYR A 245 -38.65 -25.04 -10.67
C TYR A 245 -39.93 -25.36 -11.44
N ASP A 246 -40.20 -24.61 -12.51
CA ASP A 246 -41.41 -24.76 -13.33
C ASP A 246 -41.35 -25.99 -14.26
N GLU A 247 -40.16 -26.58 -14.42
CA GLU A 247 -39.89 -27.74 -15.29
C GLU A 247 -39.59 -29.02 -14.51
N MET A 248 -39.66 -28.97 -13.17
CA MET A 248 -39.58 -30.17 -12.34
C MET A 248 -40.78 -31.07 -12.58
N ASP A 249 -40.55 -32.39 -12.67
CA ASP A 249 -41.52 -33.45 -12.99
C ASP A 249 -42.14 -33.41 -14.39
N GLN A 250 -41.59 -32.64 -15.34
CA GLN A 250 -42.26 -32.52 -16.64
C GLN A 250 -42.07 -33.69 -17.59
N ASP A 251 -41.00 -34.49 -17.57
CA ASP A 251 -40.91 -35.68 -18.46
C ASP A 251 -39.73 -36.67 -18.22
N ASP A 252 -39.04 -36.72 -17.07
CA ASP A 252 -38.05 -37.78 -16.80
C ASP A 252 -37.81 -38.03 -15.29
N ASP A 253 -37.69 -39.31 -14.92
CA ASP A 253 -37.68 -39.83 -13.53
C ASP A 253 -36.47 -39.37 -12.67
N GLU A 254 -35.50 -38.66 -13.25
CA GLU A 254 -34.24 -38.31 -12.58
C GLU A 254 -34.33 -36.99 -11.78
N PHE A 255 -35.21 -36.05 -12.16
CA PHE A 255 -35.31 -34.71 -11.55
C PHE A 255 -36.66 -34.46 -10.88
N THR A 256 -37.01 -35.32 -9.92
CA THR A 256 -38.25 -35.20 -9.13
C THR A 256 -38.06 -34.46 -7.81
N TRP A 257 -39.13 -33.84 -7.31
CA TRP A 257 -39.10 -33.15 -6.02
C TRP A 257 -38.75 -34.08 -4.84
N ASP A 258 -39.09 -35.36 -4.94
CA ASP A 258 -38.80 -36.37 -3.91
C ASP A 258 -37.30 -36.70 -3.84
N ASN A 259 -36.63 -36.82 -4.99
CA ASN A 259 -35.18 -37.03 -5.05
C ASN A 259 -34.38 -35.82 -4.54
N PHE A 260 -34.90 -34.60 -4.75
CA PHE A 260 -34.27 -33.37 -4.25
C PHE A 260 -34.24 -33.30 -2.72
N ARG A 261 -35.29 -33.79 -2.03
CA ARG A 261 -35.34 -33.76 -0.55
C ARG A 261 -34.37 -34.76 0.09
N ALA A 262 -34.16 -35.92 -0.54
CA ALA A 262 -33.29 -36.96 0.01
C ALA A 262 -31.79 -36.60 0.00
N GLY A 263 -31.37 -35.62 -0.81
CA GLY A 263 -29.97 -35.16 -0.89
C GLY A 263 -29.62 -33.97 0.01
N LEU A 264 -30.55 -33.49 0.83
CA LEU A 264 -30.35 -32.35 1.75
C LEU A 264 -30.23 -32.77 3.22
N ASP A 265 -30.44 -34.05 3.54
CA ASP A 265 -30.09 -34.70 4.81
C ASP A 265 -28.67 -35.29 4.75
#